data_AF-A0A6B3CY92-F1
#
_entry.id   AF-A0A6B3CY92-F1
#
_cell.length_a   1.000
_cell.length_b   1.000
_cell.length_c   1.000
_cell.angle_alpha   90.00
_cell.angle_beta   90.00
_cell.angle_gamma   90.00
#
_symmetry.space_group_name_H-M   'P 1'
#
loop_
_entity.id
_entity.type
_entity.pdbx_description
1 polymer ?
#
loop_
_entity_poly.entity_id
_entity_poly.type
_entity_poly.pdbx_seq_one_letter_code
_entity_poly.pdbx_strand_id
1 'polypeptide(L)' 'SGDTVRRLSRYRSPIPLLAFTPEPATRSQLSMTWGVETFLGPHADSTDAMVDQVDELLTRYGRCEKGDVVVIT' A
#
# COMPACT_ATOMS: atom_id res chain seq x y z
N SER A 1 -0.35 -8.52 9.67
CA SER A 1 0.84 -9.38 9.45
C SER A 1 1.75 -8.85 8.34
N GLY A 2 1.20 -8.37 7.21
CA GLY A 2 1.99 -7.78 6.11
C GLY A 2 2.68 -8.82 5.23
N ASP A 3 2.27 -10.09 5.27
CA ASP A 3 2.93 -11.19 4.54
C ASP A 3 2.95 -10.97 3.02
N THR A 4 1.84 -10.51 2.44
CA THR A 4 1.73 -10.19 1.00
C THR A 4 2.84 -9.22 0.56
N VAL A 5 2.97 -8.10 1.27
CA VAL A 5 3.99 -7.08 0.99
C VAL A 5 5.40 -7.63 1.17
N ARG A 6 5.64 -8.43 2.22
CA ARG A 6 6.94 -9.07 2.47
C ARG A 6 7.31 -10.11 1.40
N ARG A 7 6.34 -10.72 0.72
CA ARG A 7 6.61 -11.61 -0.42
C ARG A 7 7.00 -10.82 -1.65
N LEU A 8 6.26 -9.75 -1.95
CA LEU A 8 6.55 -8.87 -3.08
C LEU A 8 7.91 -8.18 -2.95
N SER A 9 8.25 -7.71 -1.74
CA SER A 9 9.53 -7.03 -1.49
C SER A 9 10.76 -7.90 -1.78
N ARG A 10 10.64 -9.23 -1.69
CA ARG A 10 11.75 -10.17 -1.96
C ARG A 10 12.20 -10.14 -3.42
N TYR A 11 11.29 -9.81 -4.34
CA TYR A 11 11.62 -9.69 -5.76
C TYR A 11 12.43 -8.45 -6.08
N ARG A 12 12.51 -7.48 -5.15
CA ARG A 12 13.23 -6.22 -5.30
C ARG A 12 12.92 -5.50 -6.61
N SER A 13 11.64 -5.53 -6.99
CA SER A 13 11.15 -4.85 -8.19
C SER A 13 11.51 -3.35 -8.13
N PRO A 14 11.87 -2.72 -9.26
CA PRO A 14 12.02 -1.27 -9.32
C PRO A 14 10.68 -0.53 -9.24
N ILE A 15 9.55 -1.24 -9.39
CA ILE A 15 8.21 -0.67 -9.26
C ILE A 15 7.98 -0.32 -7.78
N PRO A 16 7.54 0.91 -7.46
CA PRO A 16 7.23 1.32 -6.08
C PRO A 16 6.22 0.39 -5.42
N LEU A 17 6.53 -0.09 -4.22
CA LEU A 17 5.66 -0.99 -3.45
C LEU A 17 5.01 -0.22 -2.29
N LEU A 18 3.72 0.06 -2.42
CA LEU A 18 2.96 0.86 -1.46
C LEU A 18 2.04 -0.06 -0.65
N ALA A 19 2.18 -0.03 0.67
CA ALA A 19 1.47 -0.91 1.60
C ALA A 19 0.46 -0.12 2.44
N PHE A 20 -0.81 -0.47 2.32
CA PHE A 20 -1.89 0.12 3.11
C PHE A 20 -2.30 -0.82 4.24
N THR A 21 -2.44 -0.29 5.46
CA THR A 21 -2.87 -1.10 6.61
C THR A 21 -3.60 -0.25 7.65
N PRO A 22 -4.65 -0.79 8.30
CA PRO A 22 -5.31 -0.11 9.42
C PRO A 22 -4.56 -0.28 10.75
N GLU A 23 -3.56 -1.16 10.81
CA GLU A 23 -2.88 -1.52 12.05
C GLU A 23 -1.54 -0.76 12.17
N PRO A 24 -1.39 0.18 13.12
CA PRO A 24 -0.14 0.90 13.35
C PRO A 24 1.07 -0.01 13.57
N ALA A 25 0.90 -1.15 14.25
CA ALA A 25 1.97 -2.10 14.47
C ALA A 25 2.47 -2.71 13.14
N THR A 26 1.56 -3.04 12.22
CA THR A 26 1.92 -3.57 10.89
C THR A 26 2.66 -2.51 10.08
N ARG A 27 2.22 -1.25 10.11
CA ARG A 27 2.94 -0.13 9.47
C ARG A 27 4.38 -0.03 9.97
N SER A 28 4.57 0.03 11.29
CA SER A 28 5.89 0.15 11.90
C SER A 28 6.80 -1.05 11.64
N GLN A 29 6.25 -2.26 11.53
CA GLN A 29 7.03 -3.45 11.17
C GLN A 29 7.43 -3.49 9.69
N LEU A 30 6.59 -2.94 8.80
CA LEU A 30 6.85 -2.92 7.37
C LEU A 30 7.81 -1.81 6.94
N SER A 31 8.01 -0.77 7.75
CA SER A 31 9.02 0.28 7.47
C SER A 31 10.46 -0.24 7.42
N MET A 32 10.72 -1.42 8.00
CA MET A 32 12.00 -2.13 7.92
C MET A 32 12.06 -3.12 6.74
N THR A 33 11.05 -3.15 5.88
CA THR A 33 10.97 -4.06 4.72
C THR A 33 11.45 -3.34 3.46
N TRP A 34 12.32 -4.00 2.70
CA TRP A 34 12.98 -3.40 1.54
C TRP A 34 11.98 -2.87 0.50
N GLY A 35 12.16 -1.62 0.06
CA GLY A 35 11.40 -1.01 -1.03
C GLY A 35 9.92 -0.74 -0.72
N VAL A 36 9.50 -0.88 0.55
CA VAL A 36 8.10 -0.69 0.97
C VAL A 36 7.92 0.71 1.53
N GLU A 37 6.94 1.44 0.99
CA GLU A 37 6.36 2.61 1.65
C GLU A 37 5.04 2.22 2.31
N THR A 38 4.77 2.72 3.51
CA THR A 38 3.61 2.28 4.30
C THR A 38 2.68 3.44 4.62
N PHE A 39 1.38 3.18 4.50
CA PHE A 39 0.32 4.14 4.73
C PHE A 39 -0.69 3.57 5.72
N LEU A 40 -1.10 4.41 6.65
CA LEU A 40 -2.11 4.08 7.63
C LEU A 40 -3.45 4.59 7.10
N GLY A 41 -4.39 3.68 6.89
CA GLY A 41 -5.71 3.99 6.37
C GLY A 41 -6.80 3.34 7.22
N PRO A 42 -8.06 3.80 7.13
CA PRO A 42 -9.18 3.11 7.78
C PRO A 42 -9.30 1.65 7.32
N HIS A 43 -9.98 0.85 8.12
CA HIS A 43 -10.39 -0.49 7.71
C HIS A 43 -11.43 -0.37 6.59
N ALA A 44 -11.27 -1.16 5.54
CA ALA A 44 -12.24 -1.23 4.46
C ALA A 44 -13.06 -2.52 4.60
N ASP A 45 -14.38 -2.38 4.55
CA ASP A 45 -15.32 -3.50 4.73
C ASP A 45 -15.50 -4.35 3.44
N SER A 46 -15.01 -3.85 2.30
CA SER A 46 -15.06 -4.54 1.00
C SER A 46 -13.85 -4.20 0.15
N THR A 47 -13.61 -5.01 -0.89
CA THR A 47 -12.56 -4.74 -1.88
C THR A 47 -12.82 -3.43 -2.63
N ASP A 48 -14.06 -3.16 -3.04
CA ASP A 48 -14.40 -1.92 -3.74
C ASP A 48 -14.13 -0.69 -2.85
N ALA A 49 -14.51 -0.74 -1.57
CA ALA A 49 -14.21 0.32 -0.61
C ALA A 49 -12.71 0.51 -0.41
N MET A 50 -11.92 -0.57 -0.45
CA MET A 50 -10.46 -0.51 -0.39
C MET A 50 -9.86 0.16 -1.63
N VAL A 51 -10.39 -0.11 -2.83
CA VAL A 51 -9.94 0.53 -4.08
C VAL A 51 -10.21 2.04 -4.02
N ASP A 52 -11.43 2.45 -3.69
CA ASP A 52 -11.80 3.88 -3.58
C ASP A 52 -10.91 4.61 -2.56
N GLN A 53 -10.65 3.97 -1.42
CA GLN A 53 -9.77 4.50 -0.37
C GLN A 53 -8.32 4.62 -0.85
N VAL A 54 -7.79 3.62 -1.57
CA VAL A 54 -6.42 3.66 -2.10
C VAL A 54 -6.28 4.78 -3.13
N ASP A 55 -7.24 4.95 -4.04
CA ASP A 55 -7.23 6.02 -5.04
C ASP A 55 -7.22 7.42 -4.40
N GLU A 56 -8.05 7.63 -3.37
CA GLU A 56 -8.07 8.89 -2.62
C GLU A 56 -6.72 9.16 -1.96
N LEU A 57 -6.16 8.17 -1.26
CA LEU A 57 -4.91 8.31 -0.54
C LEU A 57 -3.73 8.54 -1.48
N LEU A 58 -3.64 7.79 -2.59
CA LEU A 58 -2.57 7.94 -3.58
C LEU A 58 -2.58 9.32 -4.22
N THR A 59 -3.76 9.82 -4.58
CA THR A 59 -3.92 11.17 -5.14
C THR A 59 -3.58 12.23 -4.10
N ARG A 60 -4.08 12.08 -2.86
CA ARG A 60 -3.85 13.02 -1.76
C ARG A 60 -2.38 13.14 -1.37
N TYR A 61 -1.64 12.03 -1.40
CA TYR A 61 -0.21 12.00 -1.09
C TYR A 61 0.67 12.37 -2.30
N GLY A 62 0.08 12.67 -3.46
CA GLY A 62 0.82 13.01 -4.67
C GLY A 62 1.68 11.87 -5.20
N ARG A 63 1.25 10.61 -4.96
CA ARG A 63 1.97 9.41 -5.42
C ARG A 63 1.54 8.94 -6.79
N CYS A 64 0.29 9.23 -7.16
CA CYS A 64 -0.25 8.95 -8.47
C CYS A 64 -1.12 10.12 -8.93
N GLU A 65 -1.24 10.27 -10.23
CA GLU A 65 -2.18 11.18 -10.88
C GLU A 65 -3.31 10.39 -11.56
N LYS A 66 -4.41 11.06 -11.86
CA LYS A 66 -5.51 10.43 -12.60
C LYS A 66 -5.01 9.96 -13.96
N GLY A 67 -5.15 8.66 -14.22
CA GLY A 67 -4.70 8.00 -15.44
C GLY A 67 -3.48 7.10 -15.25
N ASP A 68 -2.82 7.17 -14.10
CA ASP A 68 -1.75 6.22 -13.75
C ASP A 68 -2.30 4.80 -13.56
N VAL A 69 -1.49 3.81 -13.95
CA VAL A 69 -1.84 2.39 -13.82
C VAL A 69 -1.26 1.86 -12.52
N VAL A 70 -2.15 1.38 -11.64
CA VAL A 70 -1.80 0.73 -10.38
C VAL A 70 -2.27 -0.72 -10.37
N VAL A 71 -1.55 -1.58 -9.64
CA VAL A 71 -1.91 -2.99 -9.44
C VAL A 71 -2.16 -3.20 -7.95
N ILE A 72 -3.36 -3.68 -7.61
CA ILE A 72 -3.80 -3.94 -6.23
C ILE A 72 -3.88 -5.46 -6.03
N THR A 73 -3.39 -5.96 -4.88
CA THR A 73 -3.37 -7.38 -4.51
C THR A 73 -3.58 -7.63 -3.03
#